data_AF-A0A1V3RF19-F1
#
_entry.id   AF-A0A1V3RF19-F1
#
_cell.length_a   1.000
_cell.length_b   1.000
_cell.length_c   1.000
_cell.angle_alpha   90.00
_cell.angle_beta   90.00
_cell.angle_gamma   90.00
#
_symmetry.space_group_name_H-M   'P 1'
#
loop_
_entity.id
_entity.type
_entity.pdbx_description
1 polymer ?
#
loop_
_entity_poly.entity_id
_entity_poly.type
_entity_poly.pdbx_seq_one_letter_code
_entity_poly.pdbx_strand_id
1 'polypeptide(L)'
;MKYLILFIIRLYWNCIPKRIRKKCLFKVSCSHYVFETTKEKGFLEGLKAFRFRYINCRGSFEIFKNPLTNETQMLLPSKTVISSNEIAERLIN
;
A
#
# COMPACT_ATOMS: atom_id res chain seq x y z
N MET A 1 -20.34 -3.40 -9.89
CA MET A 1 -19.93 -1.97 -9.85
C MET A 1 -18.43 -1.77 -9.54
N LYS A 2 -17.52 -2.60 -10.08
CA LYS A 2 -16.05 -2.43 -9.87
C LYS A 2 -15.39 -1.47 -10.88
N TYR A 3 -16.01 -1.32 -12.05
CA TYR A 3 -15.46 -0.56 -13.18
C TYR A 3 -15.27 0.93 -12.89
N LEU A 4 -16.11 1.56 -12.07
CA LEU A 4 -15.99 2.97 -11.73
C LEU A 4 -14.67 3.26 -11.00
N ILE A 5 -14.32 2.49 -9.97
CA ILE A 5 -13.04 2.63 -9.26
C ILE A 5 -11.87 2.38 -10.21
N LEU A 6 -11.93 1.32 -11.01
CA LEU A 6 -10.86 1.00 -11.96
C LEU A 6 -10.66 2.12 -12.98
N PHE A 7 -11.75 2.73 -13.45
CA PHE A 7 -11.72 3.86 -14.37
C PHE A 7 -11.11 5.12 -13.74
N ILE A 8 -11.53 5.47 -12.52
CA ILE A 8 -10.96 6.61 -11.77
C ILE A 8 -9.46 6.42 -11.54
N ILE A 9 -9.01 5.22 -11.16
CA ILE A 9 -7.59 4.93 -10.95
C ILE A 9 -6.79 5.03 -12.26
N ARG A 10 -7.35 4.54 -13.38
CA ARG A 10 -6.73 4.68 -14.71
C ARG A 10 -6.61 6.14 -15.13
N LEU A 11 -7.66 6.95 -14.93
CA LEU A 11 -7.61 8.38 -15.18
C LEU A 11 -6.53 9.06 -14.32
N TYR A 12 -6.47 8.75 -13.03
CA TYR A 12 -5.41 9.22 -12.15
C TYR A 12 -4.02 8.86 -12.68
N TRP A 13 -3.82 7.65 -13.21
CA TRP A 13 -2.54 7.26 -13.78
C TRP A 13 -2.17 8.05 -15.04
N ASN A 14 -3.16 8.38 -15.87
CA ASN A 14 -2.97 9.17 -17.07
C ASN A 14 -2.68 10.64 -16.75
N CYS A 15 -3.35 11.21 -15.76
CA CYS A 15 -3.18 12.62 -15.38
C CYS A 15 -1.92 12.88 -14.55
N ILE A 16 -1.52 11.94 -13.68
CA ILE A 16 -0.43 12.15 -12.72
C ILE A 16 0.73 11.19 -13.01
N PRO A 17 1.86 11.66 -13.58
CA PRO A 17 2.98 10.81 -13.93
C PRO A 17 3.67 10.24 -12.69
N LYS A 18 4.21 9.02 -12.81
CA LYS A 18 4.83 8.26 -11.70
C LYS A 18 5.91 9.06 -10.94
N ARG A 19 6.65 9.92 -11.65
CA ARG A 19 7.73 10.76 -11.09
C ARG A 19 7.28 11.74 -9.99
N ILE A 20 6.02 12.21 -10.03
CA ILE A 20 5.49 13.21 -9.09
C ILE A 20 4.74 12.53 -7.93
N ARG A 21 4.46 11.23 -8.04
CA ARG A 21 3.69 10.51 -7.02
C ARG A 21 4.53 10.35 -5.75
N LYS A 22 3.89 10.54 -4.59
CA LYS A 22 4.54 10.36 -3.28
C LYS A 22 5.13 8.95 -3.15
N LYS A 23 6.32 8.85 -2.57
CA LYS A 23 6.99 7.56 -2.32
C LYS A 23 6.18 6.76 -1.28
N CYS A 24 5.75 5.55 -1.64
CA CYS A 24 4.96 4.69 -0.75
C CYS A 24 5.81 4.04 0.34
N LEU A 25 5.17 3.56 1.41
CA LEU A 25 5.79 2.72 2.44
C LEU A 25 5.93 1.26 2.01
N PHE A 26 5.07 0.84 1.09
CA PHE A 26 5.01 -0.51 0.55
C PHE A 26 5.65 -0.57 -0.84
N LYS A 27 6.10 -1.76 -1.27
CA LYS A 27 6.60 -2.00 -2.64
C LYS A 27 5.54 -1.68 -3.70
N VAL A 28 4.31 -2.11 -3.46
CA VAL A 28 3.17 -1.80 -4.32
C VAL A 28 2.53 -0.49 -3.88
N SER A 29 2.40 0.45 -4.82
CA SER A 29 1.76 1.75 -4.55
C SER A 29 0.29 1.59 -4.15
N CYS A 30 -0.24 2.55 -3.38
CA CYS A 30 -1.64 2.50 -2.92
C CYS A 30 -2.63 2.34 -4.08
N SER A 31 -2.44 3.09 -5.18
CA SER A 31 -3.34 3.01 -6.34
C SER A 31 -3.30 1.66 -7.04
N HIS A 32 -2.12 1.05 -7.22
CA HIS A 32 -1.99 -0.30 -7.78
C HIS A 32 -2.60 -1.36 -6.86
N TYR A 33 -2.34 -1.28 -5.55
CA TYR A 33 -2.90 -2.23 -4.59
C TYR A 33 -4.44 -2.23 -4.59
N VAL A 34 -5.04 -1.04 -4.57
CA VAL A 34 -6.50 -0.89 -4.64
C VAL A 34 -7.03 -1.36 -5.99
N PHE A 35 -6.33 -1.06 -7.09
CA PHE A 35 -6.74 -1.47 -8.43
C PHE A 35 -6.79 -3.00 -8.57
N GLU A 36 -5.70 -3.70 -8.25
CA GLU A 36 -5.66 -5.17 -8.34
C GLU A 36 -6.66 -5.81 -7.37
N THR A 37 -6.73 -5.34 -6.12
CA THR A 37 -7.73 -5.86 -5.16
C THR A 37 -9.15 -5.67 -5.67
N THR A 38 -9.46 -4.51 -6.25
CA THR A 38 -10.79 -4.22 -6.81
C THR A 38 -11.09 -5.09 -8.03
N LYS A 39 -10.08 -5.35 -8.86
CA LYS A 39 -10.19 -6.16 -10.08
C LYS A 39 -10.48 -7.63 -9.74
N GLU A 40 -9.72 -8.19 -8.81
CA GLU A 40 -9.78 -9.60 -8.38
C GLU A 40 -10.96 -9.87 -7.45
N LYS A 41 -11.10 -9.08 -6.38
CA LYS A 41 -12.03 -9.35 -5.27
C LYS A 41 -13.30 -8.49 -5.28
N GLY A 42 -13.37 -7.50 -6.19
CA GLY A 42 -14.53 -6.65 -6.38
C GLY A 42 -14.50 -5.35 -5.56
N PHE A 43 -15.58 -4.58 -5.68
CA PHE A 43 -15.67 -3.19 -5.21
C PHE A 43 -15.48 -3.03 -3.69
N LEU A 44 -16.16 -3.88 -2.90
CA LEU A 44 -16.12 -3.79 -1.43
C LEU A 44 -14.72 -4.04 -0.88
N GLU A 45 -14.04 -5.06 -1.40
CA GLU A 45 -12.67 -5.36 -1.01
C GLU A 45 -11.70 -4.27 -1.49
N GLY A 46 -11.96 -3.69 -2.67
CA GLY A 46 -11.27 -2.48 -3.12
C GLY A 46 -11.36 -1.31 -2.13
N LEU A 47 -12.55 -1.05 -1.60
CA LEU A 47 -12.77 0.03 -0.62
C LEU A 47 -12.08 -0.27 0.72
N LYS A 48 -12.12 -1.54 1.19
CA LYS A 48 -11.38 -1.96 2.38
C LYS A 48 -9.86 -1.79 2.19
N ALA A 49 -9.34 -2.21 1.04
CA ALA A 49 -7.94 -2.01 0.68
C ALA A 49 -7.54 -0.54 0.66
N PHE A 50 -8.40 0.33 0.11
CA PHE A 50 -8.18 1.77 0.10
C PHE A 50 -8.13 2.34 1.53
N ARG A 51 -9.11 1.99 2.37
CA ARG A 51 -9.17 2.43 3.77
C ARG A 51 -7.93 1.98 4.55
N PHE A 52 -7.51 0.72 4.39
CA PHE A 52 -6.31 0.19 5.02
C PHE A 52 -5.07 1.01 4.63
N ARG A 53 -4.88 1.28 3.33
CA ARG A 53 -3.74 2.08 2.87
C ARG A 53 -3.80 3.53 3.34
N TYR A 54 -4.99 4.12 3.36
CA TYR A 54 -5.19 5.50 3.81
C TYR A 54 -4.80 5.70 5.28
N ILE A 55 -5.11 4.73 6.14
CA ILE A 55 -4.75 4.75 7.57
C ILE A 55 -3.24 4.53 7.74
N ASN A 56 -2.67 3.55 7.04
CA ASN A 56 -1.30 3.10 7.32
C ASN A 56 -0.19 3.90 6.63
N CYS A 57 -0.46 4.63 5.54
CA CYS A 57 0.56 5.36 4.78
C CYS A 57 0.89 6.78 5.30
N ARG A 58 0.47 7.15 6.53
CA ARG A 58 0.51 8.54 7.04
C ARG A 58 1.65 8.91 7.98
N GLY A 59 2.63 8.02 8.19
CA GLY A 59 3.92 8.39 8.81
C GLY A 59 4.15 7.97 10.26
N SER A 60 3.23 7.21 10.88
CA SER A 60 3.38 6.68 12.24
C SER A 60 3.70 5.18 12.23
N PHE A 61 4.72 4.78 11.46
CA PHE A 61 5.18 3.40 11.37
C PHE A 61 6.55 3.26 12.02
N GLU A 62 6.84 2.09 12.56
CA GLU A 62 8.12 1.76 13.19
C GLU A 62 8.74 0.57 12.46
N ILE A 63 10.05 0.62 12.21
CA ILE A 63 10.80 -0.49 11.62
C ILE A 63 11.66 -1.08 12.73
N PHE A 64 11.59 -2.40 12.88
CA PHE A 64 12.35 -3.12 13.90
C PHE A 64 12.83 -4.46 13.34
N LYS A 65 13.86 -5.04 13.97
CA LYS A 65 14.27 -6.41 13.70
C LYS A 65 13.57 -7.34 14.66
N ASN A 66 12.97 -8.39 14.13
CA ASN A 66 12.36 -9.43 14.96
C ASN A 66 13.46 -10.18 15.74
N PRO A 67 13.40 -10.27 17.07
CA PRO A 67 14.46 -10.90 17.86
C PRO A 67 14.53 -12.43 17.68
N LEU A 68 13.47 -13.06 17.19
CA LEU A 68 13.40 -14.52 16.98
C LEU A 68 13.85 -14.92 15.57
N THR A 69 13.44 -14.18 14.54
CA THR A 69 13.72 -14.51 13.14
C THR A 69 14.85 -13.67 12.53
N ASN A 70 15.29 -12.62 13.22
CA ASN A 70 16.24 -11.61 12.73
C ASN A 70 15.79 -10.89 11.44
N GLU A 71 14.53 -11.00 11.06
CA GLU A 71 13.97 -10.35 9.88
C GLU A 71 13.56 -8.90 10.19
N THR A 72 13.78 -8.00 9.24
CA THR A 72 13.25 -6.64 9.31
C THR A 72 11.73 -6.65 9.13
N GLN A 73 11.02 -6.10 10.10
CA GLN A 73 9.57 -5.97 10.10
C GLN A 73 9.17 -4.50 10.31
N MET A 74 7.94 -4.16 9.94
CA MET A 74 7.38 -2.83 10.16
C MET A 74 6.05 -2.93 10.89
N LEU A 75 5.95 -2.21 12.01
CA LEU A 75 4.71 -1.98 12.72
C LEU A 75 3.99 -0.78 12.10
N LEU A 76 2.81 -1.03 11.54
CA LEU A 76 1.97 -0.01 10.94
C LEU A 76 1.10 0.71 11.99
N PRO A 77 0.57 1.92 11.69
CA PRO A 77 -0.36 2.64 12.57
C PRO A 77 -1.57 1.81 13.03
N SER A 78 -2.07 0.92 12.18
CA SER A 78 -3.16 -0.03 12.50
C SER A 78 -2.75 -1.16 13.44
N LYS A 79 -1.54 -1.14 13.99
CA LYS A 79 -0.95 -2.21 14.81
C LYS A 79 -0.77 -3.54 14.08
N THR A 80 -0.77 -3.49 12.75
CA THR A 80 -0.44 -4.64 11.89
C THR A 80 1.07 -4.68 11.67
N VAL A 81 1.68 -5.85 11.82
CA VAL A 81 3.08 -6.08 11.48
C VAL A 81 3.17 -6.61 10.06
N ILE A 82 4.03 -6.00 9.24
CA ILE A 82 4.34 -6.45 7.88
C ILE A 82 5.81 -6.83 7.77
N SER A 83 6.11 -7.78 6.88
CA SER A 83 7.46 -8.26 6.62
C SER A 83 8.22 -7.40 5.58
N SER A 84 9.54 -7.54 5.57
CA SER A 84 10.47 -6.87 4.65
C SER A 84 10.11 -7.02 3.16
N ASN A 85 9.48 -8.13 2.78
CA ASN A 85 9.03 -8.38 1.41
C ASN A 85 7.93 -7.40 0.95
N GLU A 86 7.15 -6.82 1.85
CA GLU A 86 6.07 -5.87 1.55
C GLU A 86 6.52 -4.41 1.65
N ILE A 87 7.55 -4.16 2.46
CA ILE A 87 8.10 -2.82 2.72
C ILE A 87 8.88 -2.32 1.50
N ALA A 88 8.74 -1.03 1.19
CA ALA A 88 9.49 -0.39 0.11
C ALA A 88 11.01 -0.44 0.39
N GLU A 89 11.81 -0.83 -0.61
CA GLU A 89 13.26 -1.02 -0.49
C GLU A 89 14.00 0.18 0.11
N ARG A 90 13.59 1.40 -0.25
CA ARG A 90 14.13 2.67 0.27
C ARG A 90 14.02 2.88 1.80
N LEU A 91 13.28 2.01 2.49
CA LEU A 91 13.07 2.07 3.95
C LEU A 91 13.85 1.00 4.70
N ILE A 92 14.39 0.01 3.99
CA ILE A 92 15.13 -1.12 4.57
C ILE A 92 16.63 -1.01 4.25
N ASN A 93 16.97 -0.40 3.12
CA ASN A 93 18.35 -0.12 2.69
C ASN A 93 18.83 1.25 3.15
#